data_AF-A0A7J4SSF0-F1
#
_entry.id   AF-A0A7J4SSF0-F1
#
_cell.length_a   1.000
_cell.length_b   1.000
_cell.length_c   1.000
_cell.angle_alpha   90.00
_cell.angle_beta   90.00
_cell.angle_gamma   90.00
#
_symmetry.space_group_name_H-M   'P 1'
#
loop_
_entity.id
_entity.type
_entity.pdbx_description
1 polymer ?
#
loop_
_entity_poly.entity_id
_entity_poly.type
_entity_poly.pdbx_seq_one_letter_code
_entity_poly.pdbx_strand_id
1 'polypeptide(L)'
;MMKIIQTVIEETSEQRAILDENMARMSEAQNFAVSSCYEHKETNTFRMHHVNYTILRERFGLPAQLAVVANKYACAAAKTALRKKRSRQPKFSGTSIHYDTRSSTINLNKGIASLLTKEGRIKLTFSIPKYFQRYTDWDAKGSNLVKCRDGKFRLMISVEKATAESNKKGKVLGVDRGINNLIATSDGWLYDSAHVFSVKKKYVGLRSRLQSKGTRSASRHLSKVRGREQRFMRDVNHVVSRRLIDSVGENGVVILEKLKGIGEARHRRKQNWLFSNWAFYQLEQFLLYKGEEAGVAIEFVRAKDTSRTCSACGNMDRGQRQGSTFSCKACGIILHADLNASRNILHKYTLTGCPVNQPIAPQMS
;
A
#
# COMPACT_ATOMS: atom_id res chain seq x y z
N MET A 1 9.46 -8.35 -6.07
CA MET A 1 8.10 -8.25 -5.47
C MET A 1 7.95 -9.06 -4.17
N MET A 2 7.28 -8.52 -3.15
CA MET A 2 6.93 -9.22 -1.89
C MET A 2 5.41 -9.33 -1.72
N LYS A 3 4.91 -10.50 -1.26
CA LYS A 3 3.50 -10.76 -0.95
C LYS A 3 3.37 -11.41 0.44
N ILE A 4 2.17 -11.39 1.00
CA ILE A 4 1.86 -12.06 2.27
C ILE A 4 0.81 -13.13 2.00
N ILE A 5 1.14 -14.38 2.32
CA ILE A 5 0.21 -15.51 2.32
C ILE A 5 -0.41 -15.60 3.70
N GLN A 6 -1.74 -15.50 3.77
CA GLN A 6 -2.49 -15.76 5.00
C GLN A 6 -2.92 -17.23 5.02
N THR A 7 -2.38 -18.00 5.95
CA THR A 7 -2.72 -19.42 6.12
C THR A 7 -3.75 -19.64 7.23
N VAL A 8 -4.28 -20.86 7.27
CA VAL A 8 -5.04 -21.38 8.40
C VAL A 8 -4.19 -22.46 9.06
N ILE A 9 -3.86 -22.29 10.34
CA ILE A 9 -3.13 -23.30 11.10
C ILE A 9 -4.12 -24.38 11.54
N GLU A 10 -3.68 -25.62 11.50
CA GLU A 10 -4.39 -26.78 12.03
C GLU A 10 -3.67 -27.23 13.30
N GLU A 11 -4.02 -26.60 14.44
CA GLU A 11 -3.39 -26.89 15.73
C GLU A 11 -4.16 -27.91 16.58
N THR A 12 -3.43 -28.74 17.32
CA THR A 12 -3.99 -29.54 18.43
C THR A 12 -4.14 -28.68 19.69
N SER A 13 -4.92 -29.14 20.68
CA SER A 13 -5.08 -28.44 21.97
C SER A 13 -3.75 -28.21 22.70
N GLU A 14 -2.82 -29.17 22.64
CA GLU A 14 -1.48 -29.06 23.23
C GLU A 14 -0.65 -28.00 22.52
N GLN A 15 -0.62 -28.03 21.17
CA GLN A 15 0.09 -27.03 20.38
C GLN A 15 -0.46 -25.63 20.64
N ARG A 16 -1.78 -25.50 20.78
CA ARG A 16 -2.45 -24.24 21.10
C ARG A 16 -2.00 -23.67 22.44
N ALA A 17 -1.87 -24.50 23.48
CA ALA A 17 -1.37 -24.09 24.79
C ALA A 17 0.07 -23.56 24.71
N ILE A 18 0.94 -24.27 23.99
CA ILE A 18 2.33 -23.85 23.76
C ILE A 18 2.39 -22.50 23.03
N LEU A 19 1.55 -22.31 22.01
CA LEU A 19 1.50 -21.04 21.27
C LEU A 19 1.02 -19.87 22.14
N ASP A 20 -0.01 -20.09 22.97
CA ASP A 20 -0.53 -19.08 23.88
C ASP A 20 0.49 -18.68 24.95
N GLU A 21 1.16 -19.65 25.56
CA GLU A 21 2.24 -19.39 26.52
C GLU A 21 3.40 -18.62 25.87
N ASN A 22 3.82 -19.04 24.67
CA ASN A 22 4.90 -18.38 23.94
C ASN A 22 4.52 -16.93 23.57
N MET A 23 3.26 -16.68 23.21
CA MET A 23 2.75 -15.32 22.93
C MET A 23 2.72 -14.43 24.17
N ALA A 24 2.24 -14.96 25.31
CA ALA A 24 2.20 -14.22 26.57
C ALA A 24 3.61 -13.78 26.97
N ARG A 25 4.55 -14.75 27.03
CA ARG A 25 5.96 -14.53 27.35
C ARG A 25 6.63 -13.52 26.42
N MET A 26 6.42 -13.65 25.10
CA MET A 26 6.97 -12.70 24.13
C MET A 26 6.48 -11.28 24.39
N SER A 27 5.19 -11.11 24.70
CA SER A 27 4.63 -9.79 24.94
C SER A 27 5.11 -9.15 26.25
N GLU A 28 5.29 -9.93 27.31
CA GLU A 28 5.87 -9.47 28.56
C GLU A 28 7.31 -8.99 28.35
N ALA A 29 8.11 -9.78 27.65
CA ALA A 29 9.48 -9.45 27.31
C ALA A 29 9.58 -8.17 26.44
N GLN A 30 8.70 -8.04 25.44
CA GLN A 30 8.62 -6.82 24.61
C GLN A 30 8.20 -5.60 25.43
N ASN A 31 7.23 -5.73 26.33
CA ASN A 31 6.79 -4.63 27.20
C ASN A 31 7.91 -4.20 28.15
N PHE A 32 8.67 -5.15 28.71
CA PHE A 32 9.87 -4.84 29.48
C PHE A 32 10.90 -4.05 28.65
N ALA A 33 11.21 -4.52 27.44
CA ALA A 33 12.16 -3.84 26.56
C ALA A 33 11.68 -2.43 26.16
N VAL A 34 10.37 -2.19 26.02
CA VAL A 34 9.81 -0.84 25.81
C VAL A 34 10.06 0.04 27.04
N SER A 35 9.80 -0.45 28.24
CA SER A 35 10.06 0.30 29.48
C SER A 35 11.54 0.68 29.59
N SER A 36 12.44 -0.26 29.28
CA SER A 36 13.89 -0.04 29.26
C SER A 36 14.30 1.06 28.25
N CYS A 37 13.69 1.08 27.05
CA CYS A 37 13.93 2.16 26.08
C CYS A 37 13.52 3.55 26.62
N TYR A 38 12.45 3.61 27.41
CA TYR A 38 11.98 4.86 28.02
C TYR A 38 12.89 5.34 29.14
N GLU A 39 13.35 4.41 29.98
CA GLU A 39 14.29 4.68 31.07
C GLU A 39 15.62 5.24 30.54
N HIS A 40 16.19 4.58 29.53
CA HIS A 40 17.46 4.97 28.92
C HIS A 40 17.32 6.11 27.89
N LYS A 41 16.08 6.51 27.55
CA LYS A 41 15.76 7.46 26.47
C LYS A 41 16.45 7.11 25.13
N GLU A 42 16.63 5.82 24.86
CA GLU A 42 17.33 5.30 23.69
C GLU A 42 16.44 4.31 22.94
N THR A 43 16.54 4.30 21.61
CA THR A 43 15.74 3.43 20.72
C THR A 43 16.58 2.77 19.64
N ASN A 44 17.89 2.97 19.66
CA ASN A 44 18.83 2.25 18.81
C ASN A 44 18.84 0.77 19.21
N THR A 45 18.45 -0.09 18.28
CA THR A 45 18.32 -1.54 18.52
C THR A 45 19.62 -2.18 18.99
N PHE A 46 20.77 -1.73 18.48
CA PHE A 46 22.08 -2.28 18.85
C PHE A 46 22.47 -1.88 20.28
N ARG A 47 22.33 -0.61 20.64
CA ARG A 47 22.61 -0.15 22.01
C ARG A 47 21.69 -0.82 23.03
N MET A 48 20.39 -0.85 22.73
CA MET A 48 19.41 -1.51 23.61
C MET A 48 19.59 -3.02 23.66
N HIS A 49 20.24 -3.64 22.67
CA HIS A 49 20.57 -5.06 22.74
C HIS A 49 21.52 -5.36 23.90
N HIS A 50 22.58 -4.58 24.09
CA HIS A 50 23.50 -4.76 25.22
C HIS A 50 22.82 -4.61 26.58
N VAL A 51 21.83 -3.72 26.68
CA VAL A 51 21.05 -3.50 27.91
C VAL A 51 20.05 -4.63 28.16
N ASN A 52 19.29 -5.02 27.13
CA ASN A 52 18.13 -5.88 27.31
C ASN A 52 18.43 -7.37 27.14
N TYR A 53 19.45 -7.75 26.36
CA TYR A 53 19.61 -9.13 25.88
C TYR A 53 19.69 -10.16 27.01
N THR A 54 20.59 -9.97 27.98
CA THR A 54 20.76 -10.89 29.11
C THR A 54 19.47 -11.02 29.91
N ILE A 55 18.79 -9.90 30.18
CA ILE A 55 17.52 -9.89 30.92
C ILE A 55 16.42 -10.64 30.13
N LEU A 56 16.35 -10.44 28.81
CA LEU A 56 15.38 -11.13 27.95
C LEU A 56 15.64 -12.65 27.90
N ARG A 57 16.90 -13.07 27.96
CA ARG A 57 17.30 -14.50 27.98
C ARG A 57 16.99 -15.15 29.32
N GLU A 58 17.41 -14.53 30.42
CA GLU A 58 17.39 -15.13 31.76
C GLU A 58 16.01 -14.96 32.43
N ARG A 59 15.50 -13.73 32.52
CA ARG A 59 14.25 -13.45 33.23
C ARG A 59 13.03 -14.00 32.50
N PHE A 60 13.00 -13.86 31.18
CA PHE A 60 11.85 -14.27 30.37
C PHE A 60 12.05 -15.63 29.70
N GLY A 61 13.25 -16.23 29.78
CA GLY A 61 13.53 -17.53 29.19
C GLY A 61 13.43 -17.55 27.65
N LEU A 62 13.56 -16.40 26.99
CA LEU A 62 13.43 -16.35 25.53
C LEU A 62 14.64 -16.97 24.85
N PRO A 63 14.46 -17.83 23.81
CA PRO A 63 15.53 -18.21 22.88
C PRO A 63 16.30 -17.01 22.33
N ALA A 64 17.59 -17.19 22.00
CA ALA A 64 18.48 -16.10 21.57
C ALA A 64 17.86 -15.26 20.44
N GLN A 65 17.33 -15.91 19.41
CA GLN A 65 16.71 -15.22 18.29
C GLN A 65 15.43 -14.46 18.69
N LEU A 66 14.60 -15.03 19.57
CA LEU A 66 13.37 -14.36 20.03
C LEU A 66 13.68 -13.16 20.94
N ALA A 67 14.75 -13.21 21.74
CA ALA A 67 15.22 -12.05 22.51
C ALA A 67 15.65 -10.89 21.58
N VAL A 68 16.37 -11.20 20.50
CA VAL A 68 16.75 -10.20 19.49
C VAL A 68 15.53 -9.59 18.81
N VAL A 69 14.56 -10.43 18.40
CA VAL A 69 13.30 -9.96 17.81
C VAL A 69 12.50 -9.11 18.78
N ALA A 70 12.36 -9.52 20.05
CA ALA A 70 11.64 -8.77 21.08
C ALA A 70 12.22 -7.36 21.24
N ASN A 71 13.55 -7.25 21.38
CA ASN A 71 14.24 -5.97 21.49
C ASN A 71 14.05 -5.09 20.24
N LYS A 72 14.20 -5.66 19.04
CA LYS A 72 14.02 -4.95 17.76
C LYS A 72 12.63 -4.32 17.65
N TYR A 73 11.59 -5.09 17.93
CA TYR A 73 10.21 -4.61 17.82
C TYR A 73 9.85 -3.62 18.94
N ALA A 74 10.36 -3.82 20.16
CA ALA A 74 10.20 -2.87 21.26
C ALA A 74 10.82 -1.50 20.93
N CYS A 75 12.07 -1.49 20.45
CA CYS A 75 12.76 -0.28 20.00
C CYS A 75 11.98 0.45 18.89
N ALA A 76 11.51 -0.29 17.89
CA ALA A 76 10.73 0.28 16.78
C ALA A 76 9.41 0.92 17.26
N ALA A 77 8.72 0.28 18.22
CA ALA A 77 7.51 0.82 18.83
C ALA A 77 7.80 2.09 19.66
N ALA A 78 8.87 2.09 20.46
CA ALA A 78 9.27 3.20 21.31
C ALA A 78 9.76 4.42 20.49
N LYS A 79 10.41 4.20 19.34
CA LYS A 79 11.02 5.24 18.48
C LYS A 79 10.10 6.42 18.19
N THR A 80 8.88 6.16 17.70
CA THR A 80 7.95 7.25 17.36
C THR A 80 7.37 7.92 18.61
N ALA A 81 7.16 7.16 19.68
CA ALA A 81 6.55 7.66 20.91
C ALA A 81 7.51 8.58 21.68
N LEU A 82 8.78 8.19 21.83
CA LEU A 82 9.84 9.00 22.44
C LEU A 82 10.16 10.23 21.60
N ARG A 83 10.27 10.10 20.27
CA ARG A 83 10.46 11.28 19.38
C ARG A 83 9.34 12.31 19.53
N LYS A 84 8.10 11.87 19.74
CA LYS A 84 6.93 12.74 19.97
C LYS A 84 6.71 13.10 21.45
N LYS A 85 7.67 12.80 22.33
CA LYS A 85 7.62 13.08 23.78
C LYS A 85 6.31 12.59 24.44
N ARG A 86 5.81 11.43 24.03
CA ARG A 86 4.57 10.86 24.59
C ARG A 86 4.88 10.23 25.95
N SER A 87 4.16 10.65 26.99
CA SER A 87 4.24 10.06 28.34
C SER A 87 3.75 8.61 28.37
N ARG A 88 2.71 8.30 27.59
CA ARG A 88 2.15 6.95 27.52
C ARG A 88 3.01 6.03 26.64
N GLN A 89 3.53 4.96 27.25
CA GLN A 89 4.29 3.92 26.57
C GLN A 89 3.41 3.06 25.65
N PRO A 90 3.92 2.64 24.48
CA PRO A 90 3.32 1.56 23.69
C PRO A 90 3.23 0.27 24.50
N LYS A 91 2.18 -0.53 24.28
CA LYS A 91 2.02 -1.85 24.92
C LYS A 91 1.72 -2.93 23.88
N PHE A 92 2.34 -4.09 24.07
CA PHE A 92 2.09 -5.32 23.33
C PHE A 92 1.11 -6.18 24.10
N SER A 93 0.11 -6.72 23.40
CA SER A 93 -1.01 -7.49 23.98
C SER A 93 -0.90 -9.01 23.76
N GLY A 94 0.25 -9.53 23.31
CA GLY A 94 0.44 -10.96 23.09
C GLY A 94 -0.42 -11.53 21.97
N THR A 95 -0.69 -10.74 20.92
CA THR A 95 -1.54 -11.17 19.80
C THR A 95 -0.75 -11.60 18.58
N SER A 96 0.57 -11.37 18.55
CA SER A 96 1.40 -11.73 17.42
C SER A 96 2.87 -11.92 17.80
N ILE A 97 3.54 -12.88 17.15
CA ILE A 97 4.99 -13.07 17.21
C ILE A 97 5.53 -12.99 15.78
N HIS A 98 6.59 -12.21 15.60
CA HIS A 98 7.36 -12.21 14.36
C HIS A 98 8.43 -13.28 14.43
N TYR A 99 8.50 -14.09 13.38
CA TYR A 99 9.54 -15.07 13.14
C TYR A 99 10.28 -14.71 11.85
N ASP A 100 11.58 -14.53 11.95
CA ASP A 100 12.47 -14.39 10.80
C ASP A 100 12.96 -15.75 10.30
N THR A 101 13.76 -15.76 9.24
CA THR A 101 14.33 -16.99 8.64
C THR A 101 15.19 -17.83 9.59
N ARG A 102 15.63 -17.29 10.74
CA ARG A 102 16.41 -18.02 11.76
C ARG A 102 15.51 -18.66 12.82
N SER A 103 14.33 -18.09 13.05
CA SER A 103 13.37 -18.49 14.08
C SER A 103 12.15 -19.23 13.53
N SER A 104 11.95 -19.26 12.21
CA SER A 104 11.03 -20.18 11.55
C SER A 104 11.63 -20.86 10.32
N THR A 105 11.12 -22.05 10.03
CA THR A 105 11.36 -22.77 8.77
C THR A 105 10.02 -23.13 8.18
N ILE A 106 9.77 -22.74 6.92
CA ILE A 106 8.46 -22.82 6.29
C ILE A 106 8.59 -23.61 5.01
N ASN A 107 7.80 -24.66 4.88
CA ASN A 107 7.67 -25.43 3.66
C ASN A 107 6.26 -25.22 3.09
N LEU A 108 6.14 -24.40 2.05
CA LEU A 108 4.87 -24.06 1.42
C LEU A 108 4.24 -25.27 0.71
N ASN A 109 5.05 -26.14 0.08
CA ASN A 109 4.56 -27.31 -0.66
C ASN A 109 4.00 -28.39 0.26
N LYS A 110 4.62 -28.60 1.42
CA LYS A 110 4.15 -29.57 2.42
C LYS A 110 3.12 -28.99 3.39
N GLY A 111 2.92 -27.66 3.41
CA GLY A 111 2.05 -27.00 4.37
C GLY A 111 2.55 -27.13 5.82
N ILE A 112 3.87 -27.12 6.03
CA ILE A 112 4.48 -27.32 7.37
C ILE A 112 5.29 -26.08 7.77
N ALA A 113 5.05 -25.57 8.96
CA ALA A 113 5.83 -24.51 9.60
C ALA A 113 6.49 -25.03 10.88
N SER A 114 7.79 -24.85 11.00
CA SER A 114 8.53 -25.08 12.24
C SER A 114 8.83 -23.73 12.89
N LEU A 115 8.29 -23.49 14.09
CA LEU A 115 8.42 -22.22 14.81
C LEU A 115 9.22 -22.41 16.10
N LEU A 116 10.13 -21.48 16.39
CA LEU A 116 10.92 -21.50 17.62
C LEU A 116 10.07 -21.10 18.85
N THR A 117 10.11 -21.91 19.89
CA THR A 117 9.50 -21.63 21.20
C THR A 117 10.57 -21.78 22.29
N LYS A 118 10.19 -21.55 23.55
CA LYS A 118 11.07 -21.77 24.70
C LYS A 118 11.61 -23.21 24.77
N GLU A 119 10.75 -24.18 24.53
CA GLU A 119 11.04 -25.61 24.73
C GLU A 119 11.66 -26.29 23.50
N GLY A 120 11.83 -25.54 22.41
CA GLY A 120 12.37 -26.07 21.16
C GLY A 120 11.56 -25.58 19.97
N ARG A 121 11.63 -26.29 18.84
CA ARG A 121 10.84 -25.94 17.66
C ARG A 121 9.57 -26.77 17.61
N ILE A 122 8.43 -26.12 17.57
CA ILE A 122 7.14 -26.76 17.33
C ILE A 122 6.90 -26.88 15.82
N LYS A 123 6.38 -28.03 15.36
CA LYS A 123 5.95 -28.22 13.97
C LYS A 123 4.43 -28.06 13.90
N LEU A 124 3.96 -27.22 13.00
CA LEU A 124 2.55 -26.92 12.76
C LEU A 124 2.22 -27.22 11.30
N THR A 125 1.08 -27.86 11.08
CA THR A 125 0.48 -27.97 9.74
C THR A 125 -0.40 -26.75 9.48
N PHE A 126 -0.45 -26.33 8.22
CA PHE A 126 -1.32 -25.25 7.78
C PHE A 126 -1.82 -25.48 6.36
N SER A 127 -3.03 -24.99 6.10
CA SER A 127 -3.62 -24.97 4.77
C SER A 127 -3.51 -23.58 4.13
N ILE A 128 -3.22 -23.57 2.83
CA ILE A 128 -3.12 -22.36 2.00
C ILE A 128 -4.43 -22.18 1.24
N PRO A 129 -5.19 -21.08 1.47
CA PRO A 129 -6.41 -20.81 0.71
C PRO A 129 -6.16 -20.72 -0.80
N LYS A 130 -7.14 -21.13 -1.61
CA LYS A 130 -7.06 -21.22 -3.08
C LYS A 130 -6.41 -19.99 -3.76
N TYR A 131 -6.76 -18.78 -3.31
CA TYR A 131 -6.19 -17.55 -3.87
C TYR A 131 -4.66 -17.49 -3.75
N PHE A 132 -4.09 -17.94 -2.62
CA PHE A 132 -2.67 -17.82 -2.32
C PHE A 132 -1.83 -18.97 -2.88
N GLN A 133 -2.45 -20.03 -3.42
CA GLN A 133 -1.72 -21.15 -4.02
C GLN A 133 -0.81 -20.70 -5.17
N ARG A 134 -1.14 -19.59 -5.84
CA ARG A 134 -0.33 -18.93 -6.88
C ARG A 134 1.05 -18.42 -6.43
N TYR A 135 1.32 -18.42 -5.13
CA TYR A 135 2.58 -17.92 -4.55
C TYR A 135 3.37 -19.05 -3.85
N THR A 136 3.02 -20.31 -4.10
CA THR A 136 3.67 -21.46 -3.46
C THR A 136 5.09 -21.71 -3.98
N ASP A 137 5.38 -21.24 -5.19
CA ASP A 137 6.70 -21.24 -5.84
C ASP A 137 7.62 -20.09 -5.39
N TRP A 138 7.20 -19.27 -4.43
CA TRP A 138 7.94 -18.09 -3.97
C TRP A 138 8.78 -18.37 -2.73
N ASP A 139 9.84 -17.58 -2.54
CA ASP A 139 10.74 -17.73 -1.40
C ASP A 139 10.13 -17.15 -0.11
N ALA A 140 9.98 -17.98 0.92
CA ALA A 140 9.56 -17.50 2.23
C ALA A 140 10.71 -16.73 2.93
N LYS A 141 10.49 -15.45 3.27
CA LYS A 141 11.47 -14.59 3.96
C LYS A 141 11.18 -14.38 5.44
N GLY A 142 10.01 -14.78 5.91
CA GLY A 142 9.63 -14.70 7.31
C GLY A 142 8.15 -14.96 7.52
N SER A 143 7.73 -14.98 8.78
CA SER A 143 6.34 -15.22 9.14
C SER A 143 5.91 -14.46 10.37
N ASN A 144 4.66 -14.03 10.43
CA ASN A 144 4.03 -13.57 11.66
C ASN A 144 2.96 -14.56 12.09
N LEU A 145 3.12 -15.13 13.27
CA LEU A 145 2.05 -15.87 13.92
C LEU A 145 1.10 -14.86 14.56
N VAL A 146 -0.19 -14.93 14.24
CA VAL A 146 -1.20 -13.97 14.72
C VAL A 146 -2.38 -14.72 15.34
N LYS A 147 -2.70 -14.39 16.60
CA LYS A 147 -3.95 -14.80 17.26
C LYS A 147 -5.05 -13.82 16.86
N CYS A 148 -6.00 -14.32 16.09
CA CYS A 148 -7.06 -13.51 15.53
C CYS A 148 -8.23 -13.33 16.53
N ARG A 149 -9.15 -12.39 16.24
CA ARG A 149 -10.28 -12.08 17.15
C ARG A 149 -11.28 -13.23 17.30
N ASP A 150 -11.30 -14.15 16.35
CA ASP A 150 -12.05 -15.40 16.38
C ASP A 150 -11.35 -16.48 17.24
N GLY A 151 -10.24 -16.15 17.88
CA GLY A 151 -9.46 -17.06 18.71
C GLY A 151 -8.61 -18.06 17.93
N LYS A 152 -8.58 -18.00 16.60
CA LYS A 152 -7.78 -18.91 15.75
C LYS A 152 -6.40 -18.34 15.49
N PHE A 153 -5.41 -19.22 15.37
CA PHE A 153 -4.08 -18.85 14.93
C PHE A 153 -3.99 -18.83 13.40
N ARG A 154 -3.27 -17.84 12.88
CA ARG A 154 -2.93 -17.75 11.46
C ARG A 154 -1.46 -17.45 11.31
N LEU A 155 -0.81 -18.10 10.33
CA LEU A 155 0.56 -17.76 9.95
C LEU A 155 0.50 -16.84 8.73
N MET A 156 1.01 -15.63 8.89
CA MET A 156 1.17 -14.67 7.80
C MET A 156 2.57 -14.82 7.25
N ILE A 157 2.73 -15.52 6.13
CA ILE A 157 4.04 -15.84 5.55
C ILE A 157 4.39 -14.76 4.52
N SER A 158 5.49 -14.05 4.74
CA SER A 158 6.04 -13.11 3.76
C SER A 158 6.83 -13.90 2.73
N VAL A 159 6.39 -13.82 1.47
CA VAL A 159 7.02 -14.47 0.34
C VAL A 159 7.55 -13.44 -0.65
N GLU A 160 8.66 -13.75 -1.31
CA GLU A 160 9.33 -12.87 -2.25
C GLU A 160 9.69 -13.63 -3.53
N LYS A 161 9.58 -12.95 -4.68
CA LYS A 161 10.05 -13.44 -5.96
C LYS A 161 10.70 -12.29 -6.72
N ALA A 162 11.81 -12.58 -7.37
CA ALA A 162 12.44 -11.67 -8.32
C ALA A 162 11.46 -11.42 -9.47
N THR A 163 11.18 -10.15 -9.75
CA THR A 163 10.36 -9.73 -10.88
C THR A 163 11.26 -9.29 -12.00
N ALA A 164 11.00 -9.76 -13.23
CA ALA A 164 11.67 -9.24 -14.41
C ALA A 164 11.34 -7.75 -14.55
N GLU A 165 12.36 -6.92 -14.73
CA GLU A 165 12.15 -5.51 -15.04
C GLU A 165 11.58 -5.38 -16.46
N SER A 166 10.62 -4.47 -16.63
CA SER A 166 10.09 -4.14 -17.96
C SER A 166 11.22 -3.66 -18.85
N ASN A 167 11.36 -4.26 -20.03
CA ASN A 167 12.31 -3.77 -21.03
C ASN A 167 11.83 -2.48 -21.74
N LYS A 168 10.65 -1.96 -21.38
CA LYS A 168 10.02 -0.73 -21.89
C LYS A 168 9.82 -0.70 -23.42
N LYS A 169 9.77 -1.86 -24.07
CA LYS A 169 9.54 -1.98 -25.53
C LYS A 169 8.07 -2.15 -25.90
N GLY A 170 7.18 -2.26 -24.93
CA GLY A 170 5.74 -2.42 -25.14
C GLY A 170 5.01 -1.09 -25.34
N LYS A 171 3.68 -1.13 -25.20
CA LYS A 171 2.80 0.03 -25.33
C LYS A 171 3.16 1.10 -24.28
N VAL A 172 3.27 2.36 -24.72
CA VAL A 172 3.49 3.51 -23.84
C VAL A 172 2.20 4.29 -23.69
N LEU A 173 1.75 4.53 -22.46
CA LEU A 173 0.47 5.13 -22.14
C LEU A 173 0.63 6.32 -21.18
N GLY A 174 0.21 7.51 -21.62
CA GLY A 174 0.12 8.70 -20.77
C GLY A 174 -1.17 8.69 -19.96
N VAL A 175 -1.09 8.98 -18.66
CA VAL A 175 -2.22 8.86 -17.74
C VAL A 175 -2.35 10.10 -16.86
N ASP A 176 -3.46 10.82 -17.05
CA ASP A 176 -3.87 11.94 -16.20
C ASP A 176 -4.82 11.46 -15.09
N ARG A 177 -4.64 11.98 -13.87
CA ARG A 177 -5.39 11.57 -12.67
C ARG A 177 -6.20 12.74 -12.15
N GLY A 178 -7.52 12.68 -12.36
CA GLY A 178 -8.44 13.76 -12.03
C GLY A 178 -9.44 13.44 -10.92
N ILE A 179 -10.17 14.48 -10.51
CA ILE A 179 -11.30 14.34 -9.58
C ILE A 179 -12.58 13.96 -10.35
N ASN A 180 -12.85 14.61 -11.49
CA ASN A 180 -14.04 14.32 -12.30
C ASN A 180 -13.90 12.98 -13.03
N ASN A 181 -12.74 12.75 -13.66
CA ASN A 181 -12.35 11.46 -14.19
C ASN A 181 -11.18 10.94 -13.36
N LEU A 182 -11.33 9.77 -12.74
CA LEU A 182 -10.28 9.19 -11.90
C LEU A 182 -9.01 8.95 -12.72
N ILE A 183 -9.19 8.51 -13.96
CA ILE A 183 -8.14 8.28 -14.94
C ILE A 183 -8.63 8.78 -16.31
N ALA A 184 -7.76 9.50 -16.99
CA ALA A 184 -7.83 9.74 -18.43
C ALA A 184 -6.54 9.26 -19.08
N THR A 185 -6.66 8.50 -20.16
CA THR A 185 -5.51 7.87 -20.84
C THR A 185 -5.30 8.50 -22.21
N SER A 186 -4.07 8.41 -22.74
CA SER A 186 -3.72 9.03 -24.03
C SER A 186 -4.39 8.35 -25.22
N ASP A 187 -4.79 7.08 -25.07
CA ASP A 187 -5.52 6.29 -26.07
C ASP A 187 -7.05 6.44 -26.00
N GLY A 188 -7.56 7.29 -25.10
CA GLY A 188 -8.96 7.72 -25.11
C GLY A 188 -9.85 7.12 -24.02
N TRP A 189 -9.34 6.22 -23.18
CA TRP A 189 -10.13 5.72 -22.04
C TRP A 189 -10.28 6.79 -20.94
N LEU A 190 -11.53 7.12 -20.64
CA LEU A 190 -11.96 7.94 -19.51
C LEU A 190 -12.67 7.06 -18.48
N TYR A 191 -12.20 7.08 -17.23
CA TYR A 191 -12.92 6.49 -16.11
C TYR A 191 -13.63 7.60 -15.32
N ASP A 192 -14.93 7.74 -15.54
CA ASP A 192 -15.77 8.71 -14.86
C ASP A 192 -15.95 8.40 -13.36
N SER A 193 -15.97 9.45 -12.55
CA SER A 193 -16.08 9.37 -11.09
C SER A 193 -17.52 9.58 -10.57
N ALA A 194 -18.56 9.70 -11.40
CA ALA A 194 -19.91 10.02 -10.96
C ALA A 194 -20.46 9.02 -9.94
N HIS A 195 -20.23 7.73 -10.15
CA HIS A 195 -20.61 6.69 -9.18
C HIS A 195 -19.92 6.93 -7.82
N VAL A 196 -18.62 7.21 -7.83
CA VAL A 196 -17.84 7.47 -6.61
C VAL A 196 -18.37 8.71 -5.89
N PHE A 197 -18.69 9.78 -6.63
CA PHE A 197 -19.30 10.98 -6.06
C PHE A 197 -20.64 10.70 -5.41
N SER A 198 -21.50 9.93 -6.06
CA SER A 198 -22.82 9.56 -5.54
C SER A 198 -22.70 8.86 -4.18
N VAL A 199 -21.73 7.93 -4.06
CA VAL A 199 -21.47 7.17 -2.84
C VAL A 199 -20.88 8.07 -1.75
N LYS A 200 -19.89 8.91 -2.08
CA LYS A 200 -19.29 9.84 -1.12
C LYS A 200 -20.29 10.87 -0.60
N LYS A 201 -21.18 11.39 -1.45
CA LYS A 201 -22.23 12.34 -1.05
C LYS A 201 -23.15 11.72 0.01
N LYS A 202 -23.56 10.46 -0.16
CA LYS A 202 -24.33 9.71 0.85
C LYS A 202 -23.59 9.62 2.19
N TYR A 203 -22.30 9.29 2.15
CA TYR A 203 -21.48 9.20 3.37
C TYR A 203 -21.29 10.53 4.07
N VAL A 204 -21.23 11.65 3.34
CA VAL A 204 -21.09 12.98 3.95
C VAL A 204 -22.30 13.36 4.78
N GLY A 205 -23.51 13.15 4.25
CA GLY A 205 -24.75 13.37 5.01
C GLY A 205 -24.82 12.46 6.24
N LEU A 206 -24.42 11.19 6.11
CA LEU A 206 -24.36 10.27 7.25
C LEU A 206 -23.34 10.70 8.32
N ARG A 207 -22.14 11.11 7.91
CA ARG A 207 -21.09 11.58 8.84
C ARG A 207 -21.56 12.81 9.60
N SER A 208 -22.15 13.79 8.91
CA SER A 208 -22.68 15.01 9.53
C SER A 208 -23.75 14.70 10.59
N ARG A 209 -24.72 13.84 10.26
CA ARG A 209 -25.76 13.39 11.21
C ARG A 209 -25.21 12.63 12.41
N LEU A 210 -24.17 11.81 12.23
CA LEU A 210 -23.55 11.08 13.33
C LEU A 210 -22.68 11.99 14.20
N GLN A 211 -21.95 12.93 13.59
CA GLN A 211 -21.12 13.90 14.30
C GLN A 211 -21.96 14.83 15.18
N SER A 212 -23.12 15.29 14.69
CA SER A 212 -24.00 16.17 15.48
C SER A 212 -24.58 15.50 16.73
N LYS A 213 -24.60 14.16 16.80
CA LYS A 213 -25.09 13.44 17.99
C LYS A 213 -24.09 13.42 19.13
N GLY A 214 -22.78 13.55 18.89
CA GLY A 214 -21.75 13.63 19.93
C GLY A 214 -21.59 12.40 20.86
N THR A 215 -22.35 11.32 20.68
CA THR A 215 -22.32 10.18 21.62
C THR A 215 -21.20 9.18 21.33
N ARG A 216 -20.86 8.36 22.33
CA ARG A 216 -19.91 7.23 22.18
C ARG A 216 -20.39 6.21 21.14
N SER A 217 -21.70 5.96 21.08
CA SER A 217 -22.31 5.08 20.07
C SER A 217 -22.17 5.65 18.66
N ALA A 218 -22.44 6.96 18.50
CA ALA A 218 -22.25 7.65 17.22
C ALA A 218 -20.77 7.63 16.78
N SER A 219 -19.83 7.83 17.69
CA SER A 219 -18.38 7.71 17.43
C SER A 219 -17.96 6.30 16.95
N ARG A 220 -18.52 5.24 17.56
CA ARG A 220 -18.29 3.85 17.09
C ARG A 220 -18.88 3.63 15.71
N HIS A 221 -20.07 4.17 15.44
CA HIS A 221 -20.70 4.07 14.12
C HIS A 221 -19.91 4.84 13.06
N LEU A 222 -19.42 6.05 13.35
CA LEU A 222 -18.53 6.83 12.49
C LEU A 222 -17.29 6.03 12.08
N SER A 223 -16.69 5.30 13.03
CA SER A 223 -15.53 4.44 12.75
C SER A 223 -15.89 3.30 11.78
N LYS A 224 -17.06 2.67 11.93
CA LYS A 224 -17.56 1.64 10.99
C LYS A 224 -17.81 2.22 9.60
N VAL A 225 -18.43 3.40 9.52
CA VAL A 225 -18.73 4.12 8.27
C VAL A 225 -17.44 4.48 7.54
N ARG A 226 -16.45 5.04 8.26
CA ARG A 226 -15.12 5.34 7.71
C ARG A 226 -14.47 4.09 7.11
N GLY A 227 -14.54 2.96 7.81
CA GLY A 227 -14.02 1.69 7.30
C GLY A 227 -14.74 1.20 6.03
N ARG A 228 -16.06 1.41 5.92
CA ARG A 228 -16.82 1.08 4.70
C ARG A 228 -16.41 1.98 3.52
N GLU A 229 -16.31 3.29 3.73
CA GLU A 229 -15.89 4.24 2.71
C GLU A 229 -14.47 3.93 2.19
N GLN A 230 -13.54 3.62 3.11
CA GLN A 230 -12.18 3.23 2.75
C GLN A 230 -12.14 1.94 1.91
N ARG A 231 -12.94 0.93 2.26
CA ARG A 231 -13.02 -0.32 1.47
C ARG A 231 -13.60 -0.08 0.09
N PHE A 232 -14.63 0.76 -0.02
CA PHE A 232 -15.22 1.13 -1.31
C PHE A 232 -14.19 1.81 -2.22
N MET A 233 -13.49 2.85 -1.73
CA MET A 233 -12.46 3.52 -2.55
C MET A 233 -11.30 2.60 -2.90
N ARG A 234 -10.92 1.72 -1.97
CA ARG A 234 -9.88 0.72 -2.21
C ARG A 234 -10.30 -0.22 -3.34
N ASP A 235 -11.54 -0.69 -3.35
CA ASP A 235 -12.07 -1.57 -4.39
C ASP A 235 -12.07 -0.88 -5.76
N VAL A 236 -12.62 0.34 -5.85
CA VAL A 236 -12.58 1.16 -7.09
C VAL A 236 -11.15 1.31 -7.60
N ASN A 237 -10.21 1.70 -6.74
CA ASN A 237 -8.82 1.85 -7.11
C ASN A 237 -8.19 0.51 -7.56
N HIS A 238 -8.54 -0.63 -6.94
CA HIS A 238 -8.07 -1.94 -7.38
C HIS A 238 -8.61 -2.29 -8.77
N VAL A 239 -9.90 -2.11 -9.03
CA VAL A 239 -10.49 -2.42 -10.34
C VAL A 239 -9.84 -1.55 -11.43
N VAL A 240 -9.75 -0.24 -11.19
CA VAL A 240 -9.23 0.72 -12.15
C VAL A 240 -7.74 0.50 -12.42
N SER A 241 -6.92 0.35 -11.39
CA SER A 241 -5.49 0.06 -11.57
C SER A 241 -5.26 -1.28 -12.27
N ARG A 242 -6.07 -2.31 -12.01
CA ARG A 242 -5.89 -3.61 -12.68
C ARG A 242 -6.19 -3.48 -14.17
N ARG A 243 -7.34 -2.89 -14.50
CA ARG A 243 -7.75 -2.67 -15.90
C ARG A 243 -6.73 -1.84 -16.68
N LEU A 244 -6.16 -0.81 -16.06
CA LEU A 244 -5.12 0.02 -16.70
C LEU A 244 -3.88 -0.81 -17.02
N ILE A 245 -3.34 -1.55 -16.06
CA ILE A 245 -2.15 -2.37 -16.27
C ILE A 245 -2.41 -3.45 -17.33
N ASP A 246 -3.57 -4.11 -17.27
CA ASP A 246 -3.96 -5.11 -18.27
C ASP A 246 -4.08 -4.53 -19.69
N SER A 247 -4.53 -3.27 -19.83
CA SER A 247 -4.65 -2.60 -21.14
C SER A 247 -3.33 -2.21 -21.81
N VAL A 248 -2.23 -2.22 -21.04
CA VAL A 248 -0.90 -1.86 -21.53
C VAL A 248 -0.12 -3.13 -21.88
N GLY A 249 -0.31 -4.20 -21.10
CA GLY A 249 0.37 -5.48 -21.33
C GLY A 249 1.83 -5.47 -20.86
N GLU A 250 2.45 -6.65 -20.83
CA GLU A 250 3.83 -6.85 -20.41
C GLU A 250 4.81 -6.00 -21.23
N ASN A 251 5.93 -5.59 -20.63
CA ASN A 251 6.94 -4.70 -21.21
C ASN A 251 6.44 -3.28 -21.54
N GLY A 252 5.20 -2.98 -21.20
CA GLY A 252 4.60 -1.67 -21.36
C GLY A 252 5.12 -0.62 -20.39
N VAL A 253 4.72 0.63 -20.64
CA VAL A 253 5.07 1.80 -19.82
C VAL A 253 3.82 2.63 -19.55
N VAL A 254 3.52 2.87 -18.28
CA VAL A 254 2.49 3.82 -17.84
C VAL A 254 3.17 5.06 -17.29
N ILE A 255 2.84 6.22 -17.84
CA ILE A 255 3.43 7.50 -17.46
C ILE A 255 2.41 8.28 -16.65
N LEU A 256 2.79 8.65 -15.43
CA LEU A 256 2.00 9.47 -14.52
C LEU A 256 2.67 10.83 -14.31
N GLU A 257 1.88 11.85 -13.98
CA GLU A 257 2.46 13.07 -13.41
C GLU A 257 2.86 12.90 -11.94
N LYS A 258 3.99 13.50 -11.55
CA LYS A 258 4.40 13.58 -10.13
C LYS A 258 3.47 14.53 -9.37
N LEU A 259 2.54 13.97 -8.61
CA LEU A 259 1.66 14.72 -7.73
C LEU A 259 2.39 15.07 -6.42
N LYS A 260 3.08 16.23 -6.38
CA LYS A 260 3.59 16.81 -5.13
C LYS A 260 2.65 17.91 -4.65
N GLY A 261 2.33 17.94 -3.35
CA GLY A 261 1.70 19.09 -2.71
C GLY A 261 0.20 19.33 -2.98
N ILE A 262 -0.54 18.41 -3.62
CA ILE A 262 -2.00 18.58 -3.83
C ILE A 262 -2.77 18.74 -2.51
N GLY A 263 -2.30 18.11 -1.43
CA GLY A 263 -2.89 18.27 -0.10
C GLY A 263 -2.45 19.53 0.66
N GLU A 264 -1.43 20.24 0.17
CA GLU A 264 -0.78 21.38 0.84
C GLU A 264 -1.14 22.72 0.18
N ALA A 265 -1.65 22.70 -1.05
CA ALA A 265 -2.09 23.89 -1.75
C ALA A 265 -3.39 24.46 -1.14
N ARG A 266 -3.45 25.78 -0.97
CA ARG A 266 -4.66 26.50 -0.55
C ARG A 266 -5.69 26.47 -1.67
N HIS A 267 -6.53 25.45 -1.71
CA HIS A 267 -7.70 25.45 -2.58
C HIS A 267 -8.94 26.02 -1.87
N ARG A 268 -9.98 26.38 -2.64
CA ARG A 268 -11.29 26.75 -2.07
C ARG A 268 -11.84 25.59 -1.22
N ARG A 269 -12.64 25.87 -0.17
CA ARG A 269 -13.19 24.82 0.74
C ARG A 269 -13.77 23.60 0.01
N LYS A 270 -14.52 23.82 -1.08
CA LYS A 270 -15.09 22.75 -1.92
C LYS A 270 -14.02 21.88 -2.59
N GLN A 271 -12.95 22.49 -3.11
CA GLN A 271 -11.83 21.79 -3.72
C GLN A 271 -10.98 21.05 -2.67
N ASN A 272 -10.71 21.66 -1.50
CA ASN A 272 -10.04 20.97 -0.40
C ASN A 272 -10.82 19.72 0.04
N TRP A 273 -12.15 19.82 0.11
CA TRP A 273 -13.01 18.67 0.39
C TRP A 273 -12.91 17.59 -0.70
N LEU A 274 -12.86 17.96 -1.98
CA LEU A 274 -12.69 17.01 -3.09
C LEU A 274 -11.34 16.29 -3.02
N PHE A 275 -10.23 17.04 -2.86
CA PHE A 275 -8.88 16.50 -2.80
C PHE A 275 -8.63 15.64 -1.55
N SER A 276 -9.10 16.08 -0.38
CA SER A 276 -8.95 15.33 0.89
C SER A 276 -9.76 14.03 0.92
N ASN A 277 -10.83 13.93 0.13
CA ASN A 277 -11.62 12.71 0.02
C ASN A 277 -11.11 11.77 -1.08
N TRP A 278 -10.06 12.12 -1.82
CA TRP A 278 -9.56 11.28 -2.91
C TRP A 278 -8.27 10.58 -2.55
N ALA A 279 -8.13 9.33 -2.97
CA ALA A 279 -7.00 8.48 -2.62
C ALA A 279 -6.03 8.34 -3.80
N PHE A 280 -5.63 9.45 -4.42
CA PHE A 280 -4.69 9.46 -5.56
C PHE A 280 -3.39 8.72 -5.25
N TYR A 281 -2.87 8.91 -4.05
CA TYR A 281 -1.70 8.18 -3.57
C TYR A 281 -1.95 6.68 -3.52
N GLN A 282 -3.12 6.23 -3.05
CA GLN A 282 -3.46 4.80 -3.04
C GLN A 282 -3.54 4.22 -4.45
N LEU A 283 -4.15 4.93 -5.39
CA LEU A 283 -4.20 4.52 -6.79
C LEU A 283 -2.78 4.40 -7.37
N GLU A 284 -1.90 5.37 -7.09
CA GLU A 284 -0.49 5.32 -7.48
C GLU A 284 0.23 4.09 -6.93
N GLN A 285 0.09 3.83 -5.62
CA GLN A 285 0.68 2.65 -4.99
C GLN A 285 0.17 1.36 -5.64
N PHE A 286 -1.10 1.34 -6.05
CA PHE A 286 -1.69 0.18 -6.73
C PHE A 286 -1.16 -0.01 -8.14
N LEU A 287 -0.94 1.08 -8.87
CA LEU A 287 -0.30 1.04 -10.18
C LEU A 287 1.15 0.56 -10.06
N LEU A 288 1.90 1.04 -9.06
CA LEU A 288 3.29 0.63 -8.82
C LEU A 288 3.43 -0.87 -8.61
N TYR A 289 2.75 -1.44 -7.60
CA TYR A 289 2.94 -2.87 -7.32
C TYR A 289 2.32 -3.77 -8.40
N LYS A 290 1.22 -3.35 -9.05
CA LYS A 290 0.62 -4.15 -10.14
C LYS A 290 1.42 -4.07 -11.42
N GLY A 291 2.05 -2.92 -11.67
CA GLY A 291 2.99 -2.76 -12.76
C GLY A 291 4.18 -3.69 -12.58
N GLU A 292 4.81 -3.67 -11.39
CA GLU A 292 5.88 -4.62 -11.03
C GLU A 292 5.44 -6.09 -11.20
N GLU A 293 4.21 -6.42 -10.76
CA GLU A 293 3.64 -7.77 -10.89
C GLU A 293 3.40 -8.21 -12.34
N ALA A 294 3.12 -7.28 -13.24
CA ALA A 294 2.77 -7.54 -14.64
C ALA A 294 3.92 -7.22 -15.63
N GLY A 295 5.11 -6.87 -15.14
CA GLY A 295 6.22 -6.45 -16.01
C GLY A 295 5.95 -5.13 -16.74
N VAL A 296 5.20 -4.20 -16.13
CA VAL A 296 4.89 -2.86 -16.66
C VAL A 296 5.64 -1.79 -15.88
N ALA A 297 6.40 -0.96 -16.58
CA ALA A 297 7.12 0.15 -15.97
C ALA A 297 6.15 1.29 -15.63
N ILE A 298 6.25 1.83 -14.42
CA ILE A 298 5.52 3.03 -14.00
C ILE A 298 6.51 4.19 -13.94
N GLU A 299 6.37 5.12 -14.87
CA GLU A 299 7.25 6.26 -15.05
C GLU A 299 6.57 7.57 -14.66
N PHE A 300 7.39 8.59 -14.37
CA PHE A 300 6.86 9.84 -13.84
C PHE A 300 7.44 11.09 -14.52
N VAL A 301 6.55 11.95 -15.01
CA VAL A 301 6.90 13.26 -15.59
C VAL A 301 6.53 14.43 -14.69
N ARG A 302 7.10 15.61 -14.96
CA ARG A 302 6.75 16.86 -14.27
C ARG A 302 5.39 17.39 -14.76
N ALA A 303 4.50 17.72 -13.83
CA ALA A 303 3.12 18.16 -14.07
C ALA A 303 2.96 19.53 -14.77
N LYS A 304 4.02 20.33 -14.88
CA LYS A 304 3.92 21.76 -15.25
C LYS A 304 3.32 21.99 -16.65
N ASP A 305 2.27 22.80 -16.77
CA ASP A 305 1.66 23.24 -18.04
C ASP A 305 0.94 22.18 -18.92
N THR A 306 0.64 20.98 -18.39
CA THR A 306 -0.12 19.94 -19.14
C THR A 306 -1.55 20.35 -19.48
N SER A 307 -2.19 21.16 -18.63
CA SER A 307 -3.60 21.55 -18.76
C SER A 307 -3.86 22.74 -19.70
N ARG A 308 -2.79 23.41 -20.14
CA ARG A 308 -2.84 24.64 -20.95
C ARG A 308 -2.23 24.49 -22.33
N THR A 309 -1.54 23.38 -22.58
CA THR A 309 -0.82 23.10 -23.83
C THR A 309 -1.72 22.27 -24.74
N CYS A 310 -1.81 22.60 -26.02
CA CYS A 310 -2.50 21.75 -26.98
C CYS A 310 -1.64 20.51 -27.29
N SER A 311 -2.20 19.32 -27.13
CA SER A 311 -1.50 18.08 -27.48
C SER A 311 -1.25 17.92 -28.97
N ALA A 312 -2.06 18.55 -29.84
CA ALA A 312 -1.91 18.44 -31.29
C ALA A 312 -0.85 19.40 -31.86
N CYS A 313 -0.86 20.68 -31.46
CA CYS A 313 0.01 21.71 -32.06
C CYS A 313 1.02 22.36 -31.09
N GLY A 314 0.99 22.01 -29.80
CA GLY A 314 1.90 22.59 -28.80
C GLY A 314 1.55 24.00 -28.32
N ASN A 315 0.53 24.67 -28.89
CA ASN A 315 0.16 26.03 -28.46
C ASN A 315 -0.26 26.07 -26.98
N MET A 316 0.31 27.02 -26.23
CA MET A 316 0.08 27.16 -24.79
C MET A 316 -0.67 28.46 -24.47
N ASP A 317 -1.92 28.36 -24.01
CA ASP A 317 -2.75 29.52 -23.65
C ASP A 317 -3.64 29.19 -22.43
N ARG A 318 -3.86 30.19 -21.54
CA ARG A 318 -4.63 30.02 -20.29
C ARG A 318 -6.13 29.77 -20.52
N GLY A 319 -6.68 30.32 -21.59
CA GLY A 319 -8.10 30.27 -21.91
C GLY A 319 -8.52 29.06 -22.75
N GLN A 320 -7.61 28.12 -23.04
CA GLN A 320 -7.92 26.93 -23.85
C GLN A 320 -8.76 25.89 -23.09
N ARG A 321 -8.78 25.93 -21.75
CA ARG A 321 -9.58 25.00 -20.93
C ARG A 321 -10.78 25.70 -20.31
N GLN A 322 -11.97 25.17 -20.55
CA GLN A 322 -13.21 25.57 -19.90
C GLN A 322 -13.90 24.32 -19.33
N GLY A 323 -13.72 24.09 -18.03
CA GLY A 323 -14.25 22.90 -17.36
C GLY A 323 -13.62 21.60 -17.90
N SER A 324 -14.46 20.73 -18.47
CA SER A 324 -14.09 19.47 -19.13
C SER A 324 -13.74 19.63 -20.61
N THR A 325 -14.00 20.79 -21.21
CA THR A 325 -13.72 21.04 -22.63
C THR A 325 -12.39 21.76 -22.78
N PHE A 326 -11.59 21.31 -23.76
CA PHE A 326 -10.39 21.98 -24.22
C PHE A 326 -10.55 22.38 -25.69
N SER A 327 -10.38 23.66 -25.98
CA SER A 327 -10.47 24.23 -27.32
C SER A 327 -9.18 25.00 -27.64
N CYS A 328 -8.42 24.52 -28.63
CA CYS A 328 -7.19 25.19 -29.02
C CYS A 328 -7.48 26.42 -29.88
N LYS A 329 -6.91 27.56 -29.52
CA LYS A 329 -7.05 28.82 -30.28
C LYS A 329 -6.19 28.89 -31.54
N ALA A 330 -5.18 28.02 -31.66
CA ALA A 330 -4.25 28.02 -32.79
C ALA A 330 -4.66 27.04 -33.89
N CYS A 331 -4.96 25.78 -33.54
CA CYS A 331 -5.33 24.75 -34.53
C CYS A 331 -6.82 24.37 -34.52
N GLY A 332 -7.63 24.98 -33.65
CA GLY A 332 -9.08 24.74 -33.61
C GLY A 332 -9.52 23.40 -33.00
N ILE A 333 -8.61 22.51 -32.59
CA ILE A 333 -8.99 21.21 -32.03
C ILE A 333 -9.83 21.38 -30.76
N ILE A 334 -10.91 20.59 -30.68
CA ILE A 334 -11.78 20.50 -29.51
C ILE A 334 -11.73 19.07 -28.98
N LEU A 335 -11.39 18.90 -27.71
CA LEU A 335 -11.36 17.60 -27.05
C LEU A 335 -11.64 17.71 -25.56
N HIS A 336 -11.81 16.56 -24.90
CA HIS A 336 -11.90 16.52 -23.45
C HIS A 336 -10.57 16.96 -22.82
N ALA A 337 -10.61 17.86 -21.84
CA ALA A 337 -9.42 18.47 -21.24
C ALA A 337 -8.49 17.45 -20.56
N ASP A 338 -9.05 16.43 -19.91
CA ASP A 338 -8.27 15.37 -19.27
C ASP A 338 -7.62 14.42 -20.32
N LEU A 339 -8.24 14.25 -21.51
CA LEU A 339 -7.60 13.51 -22.63
C LEU A 339 -6.46 14.33 -23.26
N ASN A 340 -6.63 15.65 -23.34
CA ASN A 340 -5.56 16.52 -23.79
C ASN A 340 -4.36 16.46 -22.82
N ALA A 341 -4.64 16.47 -21.51
CA ALA A 341 -3.63 16.37 -20.47
C ALA A 341 -2.88 15.02 -20.52
N SER A 342 -3.58 13.90 -20.67
CA SER A 342 -2.97 12.57 -20.77
C SER A 342 -2.05 12.44 -22.00
N ARG A 343 -2.44 13.00 -23.14
CA ARG A 343 -1.58 13.08 -24.35
C ARG A 343 -0.35 13.96 -24.14
N ASN A 344 -0.49 15.10 -23.48
CA ASN A 344 0.65 15.95 -23.13
C ASN A 344 1.63 15.25 -22.17
N ILE A 345 1.12 14.43 -21.23
CA ILE A 345 1.95 13.62 -20.33
C ILE A 345 2.80 12.64 -21.15
N LEU A 346 2.20 11.95 -22.13
CA LEU A 346 2.91 11.07 -23.06
C LEU A 346 3.98 11.81 -23.87
N HIS A 347 3.63 12.96 -24.45
CA HIS A 347 4.57 13.76 -25.25
C HIS A 347 5.78 14.22 -24.44
N LYS A 348 5.57 14.65 -23.19
CA LYS A 348 6.68 15.05 -22.32
C LYS A 348 7.66 13.93 -22.05
N TYR A 349 7.15 12.74 -21.73
CA TYR A 349 8.01 11.59 -21.48
C TYR A 349 8.90 11.31 -22.70
N THR A 350 8.28 11.31 -23.88
CA THR A 350 8.95 11.13 -25.17
C THR A 350 10.07 12.16 -25.39
N LEU A 351 9.80 13.44 -25.11
CA LEU A 351 10.77 14.52 -25.29
C LEU A 351 11.92 14.50 -24.26
N THR A 352 11.70 13.97 -23.06
CA THR A 352 12.69 14.01 -21.96
C THR A 352 13.62 12.79 -21.86
N GLY A 353 13.44 11.75 -22.69
CA GLY A 353 14.41 10.65 -22.78
C GLY A 353 13.81 9.27 -23.05
N CYS A 354 13.55 8.95 -24.33
CA CYS A 354 13.82 7.66 -24.98
C CYS A 354 13.51 7.79 -26.50
N PRO A 355 14.30 7.21 -27.43
CA PRO A 355 14.02 7.30 -28.85
C PRO A 355 12.75 6.51 -29.18
N VAL A 356 11.71 7.19 -29.65
CA VAL A 356 10.55 6.53 -30.27
C VAL A 356 11.05 6.03 -31.61
N ASN A 357 11.32 4.73 -31.71
CA ASN A 357 11.45 4.14 -33.03
C ASN A 357 10.06 4.07 -33.67
N GLN A 358 9.96 4.86 -34.74
CA GLN A 358 9.02 4.90 -35.85
C GLN A 358 7.74 5.73 -35.66
N PRO A 359 7.58 6.81 -36.47
CA PRO A 359 6.26 7.40 -36.71
C PRO A 359 5.39 6.40 -37.48
N ILE A 360 4.10 6.39 -37.17
CA ILE A 360 3.08 5.76 -38.02
C ILE A 360 3.04 6.61 -39.30
N ALA A 361 3.80 6.21 -40.32
CA ALA A 361 3.61 6.73 -41.66
C ALA A 361 2.28 6.18 -42.20
N PRO A 362 1.36 7.01 -42.70
CA PRO A 362 0.20 6.50 -43.44
C PRO A 362 0.71 5.76 -44.67
N GLN A 363 0.28 4.52 -44.85
CA GLN A 363 0.45 3.83 -46.13
C GLN A 363 -0.28 4.66 -47.19
N MET A 364 0.48 5.36 -48.02
CA MET A 364 -0.05 5.90 -49.26
C MET A 364 -0.23 4.71 -50.20
N SER A 365 -1.48 4.55 -50.63
CA SER A 365 -1.96 3.61 -51.65
C SER A 365 -1.15 3.64 -52.93
#